data_AF-M0BL76-F1
#
_entry.id   AF-M0BL76-F1
#
_cell.length_a   1.000
_cell.length_b   1.000
_cell.length_c   1.000
_cell.angle_alpha   90.00
_cell.angle_beta   90.00
_cell.angle_gamma   90.00
#
_symmetry.space_group_name_H-M   'P 1'
#
loop_
_entity.id
_entity.type
_entity.pdbx_description
1 polymer ?
#
loop_
_entity_poly.entity_id
_entity_poly.type
_entity_poly.pdbx_seq_one_letter_code
_entity_poly.pdbx_strand_id
1 'polypeptide(L)'
;MLSSTNELLPCSSIAAADRRTADLYSLPHPLANMTDVLEADAVVLDVDGVLVDVADSYRRAIVESVERCYGRTIDRAAVQAFKDAGGFNNDWDVTDAAALYVLASGEGYDASIETYTDAIADRGGGLDAAESVVSDALDATALERVVSRWDRDRLREVFQGLYLGADLYRSIEGGEPDVPDRPGATDVDLARNVDGTVRTDRGTESTAAPEDEAADAAGPDALRGFIHDEPVILTDETREWFATNVDLGILTGRPEAEAQIALGRAGLDDLPADRRFTMDDWDESKPDPDALTTLAERLEAETVVFVGDTLDDVRTATNAADADPHRVYHGVGVLSGGLSGESGRNKFAQAGAVAVCESVNDVPDLLE
;
A
#
# COMPACT_ATOMS: atom_id res chain seq x y z
N MET A 1 -0.35 32.86 72.30
CA MET A 1 1.11 32.65 72.47
C MET A 1 1.50 31.66 71.38
N LEU A 2 2.10 32.10 70.26
CA LEU A 2 3.56 32.01 69.99
C LEU A 2 4.09 30.61 70.35
N SER A 3 4.66 29.77 69.49
CA SER A 3 5.68 29.95 68.44
C SER A 3 5.83 28.59 67.70
N SER A 4 6.08 28.52 66.38
CA SER A 4 7.40 28.23 65.73
C SER A 4 7.95 26.81 66.04
N THR A 5 8.53 25.98 65.16
CA THR A 5 9.12 26.04 63.80
C THR A 5 9.52 24.58 63.45
N ASN A 6 9.26 24.09 62.23
CA ASN A 6 10.23 23.74 61.18
C ASN A 6 11.49 22.95 61.62
N GLU A 7 11.65 21.71 61.14
CA GLU A 7 12.99 21.18 60.80
C GLU A 7 12.92 20.15 59.65
N LEU A 8 13.84 20.34 58.72
CA LEU A 8 14.04 19.63 57.46
C LEU A 8 14.84 18.34 57.69
N LEU A 9 14.57 17.29 56.92
CA LEU A 9 15.55 16.23 56.66
C LEU A 9 16.15 16.42 55.25
N PRO A 10 17.48 16.38 55.09
CA PRO A 10 18.13 16.56 53.81
C PRO A 10 18.20 15.25 53.01
N CYS A 11 18.09 15.43 51.71
CA CYS A 11 18.40 14.46 50.68
C CYS A 11 19.91 14.13 50.69
N SER A 12 20.26 12.83 50.70
CA SER A 12 21.52 12.38 50.09
C SER A 12 21.51 10.87 49.84
N SER A 13 22.09 10.49 48.70
CA SER A 13 22.52 9.13 48.31
C SER A 13 21.53 8.26 47.51
N ILE A 14 21.29 8.68 46.27
CA ILE A 14 21.18 7.79 45.11
C ILE A 14 22.45 6.93 45.01
N ALA A 15 22.34 5.60 45.05
CA ALA A 15 23.18 4.65 44.31
C ALA A 15 22.84 3.20 44.69
N ALA A 16 21.85 2.62 44.01
CA ALA A 16 21.75 1.18 43.72
C ALA A 16 20.58 0.97 42.75
N ALA A 17 20.68 1.53 41.55
CA ALA A 17 19.76 1.19 40.47
C ALA A 17 20.37 0.04 39.66
N ASP A 18 19.53 -0.97 39.53
CA ASP A 18 19.67 -2.28 38.93
C ASP A 18 20.36 -2.26 37.54
N ARG A 19 21.34 -3.15 37.35
CA ARG A 19 22.02 -3.35 36.05
C ARG A 19 21.20 -4.22 35.08
N ARG A 20 19.93 -4.50 35.37
CA ARG A 20 19.05 -5.34 34.52
C ARG A 20 17.99 -4.59 33.71
N THR A 21 17.99 -3.26 33.73
CA THR A 21 17.02 -2.42 32.99
C THR A 21 17.66 -1.58 31.88
N ALA A 22 18.93 -1.80 31.55
CA ALA A 22 19.65 -1.02 30.52
C ALA A 22 19.61 -1.64 29.11
N ASP A 23 19.16 -2.90 28.95
CA ASP A 23 19.14 -3.60 27.65
C ASP A 23 17.79 -3.52 26.92
N LEU A 24 16.79 -2.79 27.45
CA LEU A 24 15.45 -2.65 26.85
C LEU A 24 15.27 -1.39 26.01
N TYR A 25 16.33 -0.59 25.83
CA TYR A 25 16.36 0.58 24.94
C TYR A 25 17.65 0.60 24.12
N SER A 26 18.00 -0.54 23.51
CA SER A 26 18.91 -0.46 22.37
C SER A 26 18.12 0.21 21.24
N LEU A 27 18.49 1.46 20.93
CA LEU A 27 18.03 2.12 19.69
C LEU A 27 18.35 1.19 18.52
N PRO A 28 17.52 1.13 17.45
CA PRO A 28 17.84 0.33 16.28
C PRO A 28 19.24 0.70 15.78
N HIS A 29 19.95 -0.29 15.24
CA HIS A 29 21.23 -0.08 14.58
C HIS A 29 21.12 1.12 13.65
N PRO A 30 22.10 2.05 13.64
CA PRO A 30 22.10 3.11 12.64
C PRO A 30 22.00 2.44 11.26
N LEU A 31 21.15 2.99 10.38
CA LEU A 31 21.09 2.57 8.98
C LEU A 31 22.52 2.41 8.48
N ALA A 32 22.80 1.32 7.75
CA ALA A 32 24.06 1.19 7.05
C ALA A 32 24.30 2.50 6.30
N ASN A 33 25.47 3.13 6.51
CA ASN A 33 25.88 4.20 5.61
C ASN A 33 25.94 3.57 4.20
N MET A 34 25.77 4.36 3.13
CA MET A 34 26.01 3.93 1.73
C MET A 34 27.48 3.55 1.45
N THR A 35 28.21 3.05 2.44
CA THR A 35 29.62 2.68 2.41
C THR A 35 29.86 1.33 3.10
N ASP A 36 28.85 0.76 3.80
CA ASP A 36 28.90 -0.60 4.34
C ASP A 36 28.14 -1.52 3.37
N VAL A 37 28.89 -2.29 2.59
CA VAL A 37 28.35 -3.26 1.62
C VAL A 37 27.62 -4.38 2.36
N LEU A 38 26.39 -4.66 1.96
CA LEU A 38 25.59 -5.77 2.48
C LEU A 38 25.97 -7.05 1.71
N GLU A 39 26.36 -8.10 2.43
CA GLU A 39 26.49 -9.44 1.82
C GLU A 39 25.09 -10.05 1.67
N ALA A 40 24.79 -10.66 0.53
CA ALA A 40 23.53 -11.35 0.29
C ALA A 40 23.74 -12.54 -0.66
N ASP A 41 23.25 -13.72 -0.26
CA ASP A 41 23.18 -14.89 -1.14
C ASP A 41 21.93 -14.82 -2.02
N ALA A 42 20.84 -14.32 -1.45
CA ALA A 42 19.57 -14.16 -2.11
C ALA A 42 18.97 -12.77 -1.91
N VAL A 43 18.28 -12.30 -2.94
CA VAL A 43 17.45 -11.11 -2.89
C VAL A 43 16.01 -11.54 -3.14
N VAL A 44 15.12 -11.20 -2.22
CA VAL A 44 13.67 -11.36 -2.38
C VAL A 44 13.10 -9.98 -2.65
N LEU A 45 12.25 -9.86 -3.67
CA LEU A 45 11.59 -8.60 -4.03
C LEU A 45 10.10 -8.71 -3.76
N ASP A 46 9.53 -7.67 -3.16
CA ASP A 46 8.09 -7.42 -3.32
C ASP A 46 7.79 -6.98 -4.77
N VAL A 47 6.51 -6.97 -5.14
CA VAL A 47 6.06 -6.58 -6.48
C VAL A 47 5.60 -5.12 -6.50
N ASP A 48 4.77 -4.71 -5.55
CA ASP A 48 4.08 -3.43 -5.60
C ASP A 48 5.00 -2.32 -5.09
N GLY A 49 5.12 -1.23 -5.86
CA GLY A 49 6.05 -0.16 -5.54
C GLY A 49 7.54 -0.55 -5.67
N VAL A 50 7.86 -1.82 -5.97
CA VAL A 50 9.23 -2.32 -6.20
C VAL A 50 9.44 -2.64 -7.68
N LEU A 51 8.67 -3.58 -8.24
CA LEU A 51 8.77 -3.97 -9.65
C LEU A 51 7.89 -3.11 -10.54
N VAL A 52 6.68 -2.78 -10.06
CA VAL A 52 5.68 -2.01 -10.79
C VAL A 52 5.07 -0.91 -9.91
N ASP A 53 4.75 0.22 -10.51
CA ASP A 53 4.03 1.32 -9.87
C ASP A 53 2.52 1.10 -10.01
N VAL A 54 1.88 0.76 -8.91
CA VAL A 54 0.44 0.48 -8.80
C VAL A 54 -0.38 1.70 -8.38
N ALA A 55 0.28 2.82 -8.10
CA ALA A 55 -0.37 3.93 -7.41
C ALA A 55 -1.43 4.62 -8.30
N ASP A 56 -1.28 4.56 -9.62
CA ASP A 56 -2.23 5.12 -10.58
C ASP A 56 -3.45 4.20 -10.80
N SER A 57 -3.22 2.88 -10.90
CA SER A 57 -4.25 1.87 -11.17
C SER A 57 -5.26 1.77 -10.03
N TYR A 58 -4.80 1.72 -8.77
CA TYR A 58 -5.69 1.67 -7.61
C TYR A 58 -6.46 2.97 -7.41
N ARG A 59 -5.82 4.15 -7.55
CA ARG A 59 -6.52 5.44 -7.46
C ARG A 59 -7.64 5.54 -8.50
N ARG A 60 -7.40 5.03 -9.71
CA ARG A 60 -8.40 4.99 -10.77
C ARG A 60 -9.54 4.02 -10.43
N ALA A 61 -9.23 2.82 -9.93
CA ALA A 61 -10.22 1.84 -9.49
C ALA A 61 -11.12 2.39 -8.38
N ILE A 62 -10.56 3.03 -7.34
CA ILE A 62 -11.32 3.66 -6.24
C ILE A 62 -12.37 4.64 -6.79
N VAL A 63 -11.93 5.61 -7.60
CA VAL A 63 -12.79 6.70 -8.10
C VAL A 63 -13.85 6.16 -9.04
N GLU A 64 -13.48 5.28 -9.98
CA GLU A 64 -14.41 4.74 -10.98
C GLU A 64 -15.41 3.75 -10.37
N SER A 65 -15.04 2.97 -9.36
CA SER A 65 -15.98 2.11 -8.65
C SER A 65 -17.08 2.91 -7.97
N VAL A 66 -16.69 3.94 -7.23
CA VAL A 66 -17.64 4.84 -6.55
C VAL A 66 -18.54 5.55 -7.57
N GLU A 67 -17.97 6.02 -8.69
CA GLU A 67 -18.72 6.64 -9.79
C GLU A 67 -19.74 5.69 -10.42
N ARG A 68 -19.34 4.45 -10.73
CA ARG A 68 -20.21 3.45 -11.38
C ARG A 68 -21.30 2.93 -10.45
N CYS A 69 -21.03 2.83 -9.16
CA CYS A 69 -22.02 2.40 -8.16
C CYS A 69 -23.02 3.50 -7.81
N TYR A 70 -22.60 4.76 -7.74
CA TYR A 70 -23.42 5.83 -7.15
C TYR A 70 -23.67 7.04 -8.05
N GLY A 71 -23.06 7.12 -9.23
CA GLY A 71 -23.21 8.21 -10.20
C GLY A 71 -22.48 9.50 -9.82
N ARG A 72 -21.77 9.49 -8.70
CA ARG A 72 -20.95 10.59 -8.15
C ARG A 72 -19.70 9.99 -7.52
N THR A 73 -18.65 10.77 -7.43
CA THR A 73 -17.38 10.31 -6.86
C THR A 73 -16.60 11.47 -6.24
N ILE A 74 -15.45 11.16 -5.64
CA ILE A 74 -14.47 12.13 -5.14
C ILE A 74 -13.49 12.52 -6.25
N ASP A 75 -12.79 13.64 -6.06
CA ASP A 75 -11.66 13.96 -6.94
C ASP A 75 -10.55 12.93 -6.76
N ARG A 76 -9.86 12.58 -7.86
CA ARG A 76 -8.76 11.63 -7.84
C ARG A 76 -7.62 12.05 -6.90
N ALA A 77 -7.31 13.34 -6.83
CA ALA A 77 -6.28 13.86 -5.94
C ALA A 77 -6.67 13.66 -4.46
N ALA A 78 -7.96 13.60 -4.15
CA ALA A 78 -8.46 13.43 -2.78
C ALA A 78 -8.21 12.03 -2.22
N VAL A 79 -7.94 11.02 -3.06
CA VAL A 79 -7.54 9.68 -2.60
C VAL A 79 -6.29 9.73 -1.72
N GLN A 80 -5.37 10.68 -1.98
CA GLN A 80 -4.17 10.83 -1.17
C GLN A 80 -4.50 11.19 0.30
N ALA A 81 -5.53 11.99 0.54
CA ALA A 81 -5.92 12.38 1.90
C ALA A 81 -6.38 11.17 2.74
N PHE A 82 -7.00 10.16 2.11
CA PHE A 82 -7.31 8.90 2.78
C PHE A 82 -6.05 8.10 3.13
N LYS A 83 -5.09 8.03 2.21
CA LYS A 83 -3.82 7.35 2.44
C LYS A 83 -3.03 8.02 3.58
N ASP A 84 -3.05 9.35 3.62
CA ASP A 84 -2.39 10.15 4.67
C ASP A 84 -3.09 10.02 6.03
N ALA A 85 -4.42 9.87 6.04
CA ALA A 85 -5.18 9.60 7.27
C ALA A 85 -4.81 8.26 7.93
N GLY A 86 -4.30 7.30 7.14
CA GLY A 86 -3.79 6.02 7.62
C GLY A 86 -4.87 5.09 8.19
N GLY A 87 -4.45 3.92 8.68
CA GLY A 87 -5.32 2.93 9.34
C GLY A 87 -6.24 2.12 8.43
N PHE A 88 -6.23 2.36 7.12
CA PHE A 88 -6.90 1.51 6.12
C PHE A 88 -6.05 0.28 5.84
N ASN A 89 -6.65 -0.91 5.82
CA ASN A 89 -5.91 -2.16 5.60
C ASN A 89 -5.59 -2.39 4.12
N ASN A 90 -6.46 -1.90 3.22
CA ASN A 90 -6.32 -2.09 1.78
C ASN A 90 -7.08 -0.99 1.01
N ASP A 91 -6.98 -0.99 -0.32
CA ASP A 91 -7.68 -0.04 -1.19
C ASP A 91 -9.19 -0.25 -1.26
N TRP A 92 -9.71 -1.42 -0.85
CA TRP A 92 -11.16 -1.62 -0.69
C TRP A 92 -11.70 -0.83 0.51
N ASP A 93 -11.00 -0.82 1.64
CA ASP A 93 -11.38 0.01 2.79
C ASP A 93 -11.38 1.52 2.42
N VAL A 94 -10.41 1.96 1.61
CA VAL A 94 -10.38 3.32 1.07
C VAL A 94 -11.57 3.59 0.14
N THR A 95 -11.89 2.62 -0.74
CA THR A 95 -13.05 2.70 -1.65
C THR A 95 -14.35 2.81 -0.87
N ASP A 96 -14.50 2.00 0.18
CA ASP A 96 -15.64 1.98 1.08
C ASP A 96 -15.79 3.31 1.83
N ALA A 97 -14.70 3.86 2.36
CA ALA A 97 -14.73 5.16 3.05
C ALA A 97 -15.01 6.34 2.10
N ALA A 98 -14.52 6.28 0.86
CA ALA A 98 -14.82 7.26 -0.18
C ALA A 98 -16.30 7.20 -0.61
N ALA A 99 -16.83 5.99 -0.80
CA ALA A 99 -18.25 5.77 -1.07
C ALA A 99 -19.13 6.28 0.07
N LEU A 100 -18.74 6.01 1.32
CA LEU A 100 -19.44 6.46 2.51
C LEU A 100 -19.53 8.00 2.55
N TYR A 101 -18.43 8.70 2.26
CA TYR A 101 -18.43 10.16 2.11
C TYR A 101 -19.38 10.64 1.02
N VAL A 102 -19.34 10.05 -0.18
CA VAL A 102 -20.23 10.42 -1.30
C VAL A 102 -21.71 10.27 -0.94
N LEU A 103 -22.06 9.16 -0.29
CA LEU A 103 -23.43 8.89 0.17
C LEU A 103 -23.84 9.85 1.27
N ALA A 104 -22.98 10.10 2.26
CA ALA A 104 -23.22 11.03 3.35
C ALA A 104 -23.43 12.46 2.86
N SER A 105 -22.64 12.92 1.88
CA SER A 105 -22.83 14.25 1.27
C SER A 105 -24.15 14.36 0.49
N GLY A 106 -24.65 13.27 -0.06
CA GLY A 106 -26.01 13.21 -0.63
C GLY A 106 -27.12 13.36 0.41
N GLU A 107 -26.81 13.15 1.69
CA GLU A 107 -27.74 13.14 2.82
C GLU A 107 -27.49 14.29 3.82
N GLY A 108 -26.73 15.31 3.42
CA GLY A 108 -26.53 16.56 4.18
C GLY A 108 -25.20 16.66 4.95
N TYR A 109 -24.22 15.80 4.66
CA TYR A 109 -22.85 15.98 5.14
C TYR A 109 -22.11 17.06 4.31
N ASP A 110 -21.99 18.27 4.88
CA ASP A 110 -21.46 19.46 4.18
C ASP A 110 -19.94 19.69 4.36
N ALA A 111 -19.25 18.88 5.16
CA ALA A 111 -17.82 19.06 5.39
C ALA A 111 -17.00 18.65 4.15
N SER A 112 -15.84 19.28 3.97
CA SER A 112 -14.94 18.95 2.86
C SER A 112 -14.31 17.56 3.03
N ILE A 113 -13.74 17.02 1.95
CA ILE A 113 -13.05 15.73 1.98
C ILE A 113 -11.82 15.77 2.88
N GLU A 114 -11.12 16.91 2.93
CA GLU A 114 -9.99 17.13 3.84
C GLU A 114 -10.47 17.12 5.29
N THR A 115 -11.56 17.82 5.59
CA THR A 115 -12.13 17.82 6.95
C THR A 115 -12.58 16.42 7.38
N TYR A 116 -13.14 15.65 6.44
CA TYR A 116 -13.53 14.26 6.67
C TYR A 116 -12.32 13.36 6.97
N THR A 117 -11.27 13.43 6.14
CA THR A 117 -10.06 12.61 6.28
C THR A 117 -9.21 13.00 7.48
N ASP A 118 -9.12 14.30 7.81
CA ASP A 118 -8.51 14.77 9.07
C ASP A 118 -9.25 14.18 10.28
N ALA A 119 -10.59 14.17 10.25
CA ALA A 119 -11.42 13.62 11.33
C ALA A 119 -11.29 12.09 11.46
N ILE A 120 -10.96 11.38 10.38
CA ILE A 120 -10.61 9.95 10.38
C ILE A 120 -9.24 9.77 11.05
N ALA A 121 -8.25 10.55 10.65
CA ALA A 121 -6.90 10.51 11.21
C ALA A 121 -6.90 10.77 12.73
N ASP A 122 -7.66 11.77 13.18
CA ASP A 122 -7.84 12.12 14.60
C ASP A 122 -8.44 10.96 15.43
N ARG A 123 -9.16 10.05 14.77
CA ARG A 123 -9.77 8.86 15.39
C ARG A 123 -8.91 7.60 15.26
N GLY A 124 -7.69 7.72 14.73
CA GLY A 124 -6.74 6.62 14.60
C GLY A 124 -6.70 5.95 13.23
N GLY A 125 -7.42 6.50 12.23
CA GLY A 125 -7.41 5.99 10.86
C GLY A 125 -8.42 4.86 10.60
N GLY A 126 -8.53 4.48 9.33
CA GLY A 126 -9.27 3.29 8.90
C GLY A 126 -10.78 3.45 8.71
N LEU A 127 -11.40 2.35 8.29
CA LEU A 127 -12.82 2.31 7.92
C LEU A 127 -13.75 2.53 9.13
N ASP A 128 -13.43 1.96 10.29
CA ASP A 128 -14.22 2.16 11.53
C ASP A 128 -14.27 3.63 11.94
N ALA A 129 -13.17 4.36 11.75
CA ALA A 129 -13.10 5.80 12.01
C ALA A 129 -13.95 6.57 10.99
N ALA A 130 -13.93 6.19 9.71
CA ALA A 130 -14.77 6.76 8.66
C ALA A 130 -16.27 6.60 8.96
N GLU A 131 -16.69 5.39 9.37
CA GLU A 131 -18.05 5.12 9.84
C GLU A 131 -18.44 6.00 11.03
N SER A 132 -17.55 6.11 12.01
CA SER A 132 -17.76 6.94 13.19
C SER A 132 -17.98 8.41 12.82
N VAL A 133 -17.15 8.98 11.93
CA VAL A 133 -17.29 10.36 11.47
C VAL A 133 -18.67 10.63 10.86
N VAL A 134 -19.15 9.75 9.98
CA VAL A 134 -20.47 9.92 9.35
C VAL A 134 -21.60 9.73 10.36
N SER A 135 -21.49 8.75 11.25
CA SER A 135 -22.50 8.48 12.28
C SER A 135 -22.66 9.63 13.29
N ASP A 136 -21.57 10.32 13.62
CA ASP A 136 -21.57 11.48 14.52
C ASP A 136 -22.20 12.72 13.87
N ALA A 137 -22.10 12.83 12.53
CA ALA A 137 -22.47 14.02 11.80
C ALA A 137 -23.92 14.04 11.29
N LEU A 138 -24.47 12.86 10.97
CA LEU A 138 -25.82 12.74 10.39
C LEU A 138 -26.88 12.45 11.44
N ASP A 139 -28.12 12.90 11.18
CA ASP A 139 -29.27 12.42 11.96
C ASP A 139 -29.59 10.95 11.64
N ALA A 140 -30.30 10.27 12.54
CA ALA A 140 -30.59 8.85 12.43
C ALA A 140 -31.30 8.47 11.11
N THR A 141 -32.14 9.35 10.56
CA THR A 141 -32.89 9.08 9.33
C THR A 141 -31.98 9.21 8.10
N ALA A 142 -31.10 10.22 8.09
CA ALA A 142 -30.08 10.39 7.06
C ALA A 142 -29.08 9.22 7.09
N LEU A 143 -28.58 8.86 8.28
CA LEU A 143 -27.68 7.74 8.47
C LEU A 143 -28.28 6.41 8.00
N GLU A 144 -29.55 6.13 8.32
CA GLU A 144 -30.25 4.92 7.85
C GLU A 144 -30.28 4.85 6.31
N ARG A 145 -30.53 5.97 5.62
CA ARG A 145 -30.50 6.01 4.15
C ARG A 145 -29.10 5.74 3.60
N VAL A 146 -28.06 6.35 4.17
CA VAL A 146 -26.65 6.11 3.79
C VAL A 146 -26.32 4.63 3.93
N VAL A 147 -26.52 4.05 5.12
CA VAL A 147 -26.19 2.65 5.41
C VAL A 147 -26.98 1.70 4.52
N SER A 148 -28.26 2.00 4.23
CA SER A 148 -29.07 1.14 3.35
C SER A 148 -28.57 1.08 1.91
N ARG A 149 -27.83 2.10 1.46
CA ARG A 149 -27.32 2.23 0.09
C ARG A 149 -25.84 1.84 -0.02
N TRP A 150 -25.13 1.80 1.10
CA TRP A 150 -23.71 1.49 1.15
C TRP A 150 -23.46 -0.02 1.01
N ASP A 151 -23.42 -0.45 -0.25
CA ASP A 151 -23.18 -1.83 -0.65
C ASP A 151 -21.69 -2.07 -0.94
N ARG A 152 -20.96 -2.52 0.09
CA ARG A 152 -19.51 -2.79 0.03
C ARG A 152 -19.17 -3.98 -0.87
N ASP A 153 -20.02 -5.01 -0.87
CA ASP A 153 -19.83 -6.19 -1.71
C ASP A 153 -19.89 -5.77 -3.19
N ARG A 154 -20.87 -4.94 -3.54
CA ARG A 154 -20.97 -4.37 -4.90
C ARG A 154 -19.77 -3.49 -5.25
N LEU A 155 -19.28 -2.67 -4.32
CA LEU A 155 -18.09 -1.84 -4.56
C LEU A 155 -16.86 -2.71 -4.85
N ARG A 156 -16.68 -3.80 -4.10
CA ARG A 156 -15.59 -4.75 -4.32
C ARG A 156 -15.69 -5.43 -5.69
N GLU A 157 -16.87 -5.93 -6.07
CA GLU A 157 -17.08 -6.57 -7.38
C GLU A 157 -16.73 -5.61 -8.54
N VAL A 158 -17.21 -4.37 -8.47
CA VAL A 158 -16.95 -3.35 -9.50
C VAL A 158 -15.47 -2.96 -9.53
N PHE A 159 -14.85 -2.80 -8.36
CA PHE A 159 -13.42 -2.52 -8.22
C PHE A 159 -12.60 -3.62 -8.88
N GLN A 160 -12.85 -4.88 -8.52
CA GLN A 160 -12.11 -6.02 -9.06
C GLN A 160 -12.33 -6.15 -10.56
N GLY A 161 -13.56 -5.96 -11.04
CA GLY A 161 -13.85 -6.00 -12.47
C GLY A 161 -13.07 -4.93 -13.25
N LEU A 162 -12.99 -3.71 -12.73
CA LEU A 162 -12.20 -2.61 -13.31
C LEU A 162 -10.69 -2.85 -13.27
N TYR A 163 -10.20 -3.32 -12.13
CA TYR A 163 -8.77 -3.52 -11.90
C TYR A 163 -8.22 -4.67 -12.75
N LEU A 164 -8.88 -5.83 -12.69
CA LEU A 164 -8.48 -7.05 -13.38
C LEU A 164 -8.87 -7.03 -14.86
N GLY A 165 -9.99 -6.43 -15.22
CA GLY A 165 -10.57 -6.60 -16.54
C GLY A 165 -11.26 -7.96 -16.69
N ALA A 166 -11.95 -8.15 -17.81
CA ALA A 166 -12.92 -9.25 -17.93
C ALA A 166 -12.29 -10.65 -17.91
N ASP A 167 -11.15 -10.83 -18.57
CA ASP A 167 -10.50 -12.13 -18.65
C ASP A 167 -9.92 -12.58 -17.31
N LEU A 168 -9.25 -11.66 -16.60
CA LEU A 168 -8.63 -11.96 -15.32
C LEU A 168 -9.64 -12.10 -14.21
N TYR A 169 -10.69 -11.27 -14.21
CA TYR A 169 -11.81 -11.42 -13.27
C TYR A 169 -12.43 -12.81 -13.38
N ARG A 170 -12.68 -13.30 -14.62
CA ARG A 170 -13.18 -14.67 -14.83
C ARG A 170 -12.26 -15.75 -14.28
N SER A 171 -10.94 -15.58 -14.42
CA SER A 171 -9.98 -16.57 -13.93
C SER A 171 -9.80 -16.56 -12.41
N ILE A 172 -9.85 -15.38 -11.79
CA ILE A 172 -9.51 -15.17 -10.38
C ILE A 172 -10.76 -15.23 -9.51
N GLU A 173 -11.79 -14.47 -9.85
CA GLU A 173 -13.02 -14.32 -9.06
C GLU A 173 -14.08 -15.38 -9.44
N GLY A 174 -13.86 -16.14 -10.52
CA GLY A 174 -14.72 -17.28 -10.90
C GLY A 174 -16.13 -16.89 -11.40
N GLY A 175 -16.31 -15.66 -11.89
CA GLY A 175 -17.58 -15.13 -12.38
C GLY A 175 -17.41 -14.16 -13.55
N GLU A 176 -18.52 -13.64 -14.07
CA GLU A 176 -18.47 -12.53 -15.03
C GLU A 176 -18.40 -11.20 -14.28
N PRO A 177 -17.53 -10.26 -14.69
CA PRO A 177 -17.51 -8.94 -14.09
C PRO A 177 -18.83 -8.22 -14.37
N ASP A 178 -19.57 -7.88 -13.32
CA ASP A 178 -20.74 -7.02 -13.42
C ASP A 178 -20.34 -5.58 -13.11
N VAL A 179 -19.64 -4.98 -14.08
CA VAL A 179 -19.19 -3.59 -13.99
C VAL A 179 -20.20 -2.71 -14.73
N PRO A 180 -20.92 -1.80 -14.05
CA PRO A 180 -21.84 -0.89 -14.71
C PRO A 180 -21.12 -0.08 -15.80
N ASP A 181 -21.83 0.18 -16.90
CA ASP A 181 -21.38 1.17 -17.87
C ASP A 181 -21.10 2.49 -17.15
N ARG A 182 -20.06 3.18 -17.58
CA ARG A 182 -19.81 4.53 -17.08
C ARG A 182 -21.06 5.38 -17.34
N PRO A 183 -21.54 6.16 -16.36
CA PRO A 183 -22.70 7.02 -16.56
C PRO A 183 -22.51 7.84 -17.85
N GLY A 184 -23.42 7.65 -18.82
CA GLY A 184 -23.24 8.18 -20.17
C GLY A 184 -23.19 9.70 -20.21
N ALA A 185 -22.27 10.26 -20.99
CA ALA A 185 -22.09 11.70 -21.20
C ALA A 185 -23.26 12.42 -21.93
N THR A 186 -24.42 11.77 -22.07
CA THR A 186 -25.58 12.27 -22.84
C THR A 186 -26.65 12.98 -22.03
N ASP A 187 -26.50 13.15 -20.72
CA ASP A 187 -27.44 13.93 -19.88
C ASP A 187 -26.76 15.09 -19.14
N VAL A 188 -26.05 15.99 -19.85
CA VAL A 188 -25.61 17.33 -19.35
C VAL A 188 -24.73 17.35 -18.08
N ASP A 189 -24.48 16.20 -17.47
CA ASP A 189 -23.69 15.99 -16.27
C ASP A 189 -22.49 15.12 -16.67
N LEU A 190 -21.40 15.80 -17.02
CA LEU A 190 -20.07 15.19 -16.85
C LEU A 190 -19.97 14.74 -15.39
N ALA A 191 -19.36 13.58 -15.14
CA ALA A 191 -19.14 13.06 -13.79
C ALA A 191 -18.77 14.20 -12.83
N ARG A 192 -19.63 14.42 -11.84
CA ARG A 192 -19.45 15.49 -10.86
C ARG A 192 -18.75 14.92 -9.64
N ASN A 193 -17.66 15.56 -9.27
CA ASN A 193 -17.13 15.45 -7.92
C ASN A 193 -18.25 15.81 -6.92
N VAL A 194 -18.13 15.37 -5.67
CA VAL A 194 -19.11 15.70 -4.61
C VAL A 194 -19.36 17.22 -4.50
N ASP A 195 -18.33 18.04 -4.77
CA ASP A 195 -18.39 19.51 -4.79
C ASP A 195 -19.08 20.11 -6.04
N GLY A 196 -19.56 19.27 -6.96
CA GLY A 196 -20.24 19.67 -8.19
C GLY A 196 -19.31 20.05 -9.33
N THR A 197 -17.99 20.01 -9.14
CA THR A 197 -17.02 20.25 -10.21
C THR A 197 -17.02 19.13 -11.22
N VAL A 198 -16.82 19.50 -12.48
CA VAL A 198 -16.69 18.57 -13.61
C VAL A 198 -15.31 17.93 -13.59
N ARG A 199 -15.25 16.60 -13.66
CA ARG A 199 -13.99 15.86 -13.72
C ARG A 199 -13.12 16.34 -14.90
N THR A 200 -11.94 16.90 -14.62
CA THR A 200 -10.95 17.21 -15.66
C THR A 200 -9.91 16.09 -15.68
N ASP A 201 -10.03 15.15 -16.63
CA ASP A 201 -9.02 14.09 -16.88
C ASP A 201 -7.69 14.65 -17.45
N ARG A 202 -7.38 15.94 -17.27
CA ARG A 202 -6.15 16.57 -17.76
C ARG A 202 -5.37 17.23 -16.62
N GLY A 203 -4.65 16.40 -15.86
CA GLY A 203 -3.52 16.86 -15.08
C GLY A 203 -2.34 17.18 -16.00
N THR A 204 -2.04 18.48 -16.15
CA THR A 204 -0.75 19.12 -16.50
C THR A 204 0.16 18.53 -17.60
N GLU A 205 0.40 19.35 -18.64
CA GLU A 205 1.34 19.14 -19.75
C GLU A 205 2.82 18.91 -19.36
N SER A 206 3.52 18.13 -20.21
CA SER A 206 4.94 18.23 -20.65
C SER A 206 5.68 16.88 -20.49
N THR A 207 6.15 16.12 -21.49
CA THR A 207 6.49 16.36 -22.91
C THR A 207 6.18 15.09 -23.75
N ALA A 208 5.63 15.30 -24.95
CA ALA A 208 5.47 14.38 -26.09
C ALA A 208 5.66 12.85 -25.88
N ALA A 209 4.54 12.13 -25.77
CA ALA A 209 4.38 10.79 -26.34
C ALA A 209 3.36 10.87 -27.48
N PRO A 210 3.50 10.10 -28.58
CA PRO A 210 2.68 10.29 -29.77
C PRO A 210 1.22 9.93 -29.48
N GLU A 211 0.33 10.72 -30.07
CA GLU A 211 -1.12 10.57 -30.06
C GLU A 211 -1.51 9.19 -30.60
N ASP A 212 -1.94 8.28 -29.72
CA ASP A 212 -2.70 7.10 -30.10
C ASP A 212 -4.16 7.32 -29.68
N GLU A 213 -4.87 8.07 -30.53
CA GLU A 213 -6.33 8.18 -30.48
C GLU A 213 -6.96 6.82 -30.85
N ALA A 214 -7.15 5.93 -29.87
CA ALA A 214 -8.10 4.81 -29.95
C ALA A 214 -8.39 4.17 -28.58
N ALA A 215 -8.99 4.91 -27.64
CA ALA A 215 -9.52 4.34 -26.39
C ALA A 215 -11.06 4.30 -26.34
N ASP A 216 -11.74 4.46 -27.47
CA ASP A 216 -13.21 4.54 -27.50
C ASP A 216 -13.80 3.71 -28.65
N ALA A 217 -13.71 2.37 -28.51
CA ALA A 217 -14.54 1.37 -29.21
C ALA A 217 -14.23 -0.05 -28.72
N ALA A 218 -14.37 -0.32 -27.43
CA ALA A 218 -14.36 -1.68 -26.90
C ALA A 218 -15.79 -2.10 -26.59
N GLY A 219 -16.32 -3.10 -27.31
CA GLY A 219 -17.60 -3.72 -26.97
C GLY A 219 -17.56 -4.39 -25.57
N PRO A 220 -18.68 -4.98 -25.11
CA PRO A 220 -18.80 -5.57 -23.77
C PRO A 220 -17.76 -6.68 -23.45
N ASP A 221 -17.06 -7.22 -24.46
CA ASP A 221 -15.97 -8.20 -24.34
C ASP A 221 -14.57 -7.59 -24.11
N ALA A 222 -14.43 -6.27 -23.96
CA ALA A 222 -13.11 -5.61 -24.00
C ALA A 222 -12.86 -4.61 -22.84
N LEU A 223 -13.33 -4.95 -21.63
CA LEU A 223 -12.86 -4.25 -20.43
C LEU A 223 -11.42 -4.69 -20.13
N ARG A 224 -10.43 -3.98 -20.70
CA ARG A 224 -9.02 -4.13 -20.34
C ARG A 224 -8.82 -3.59 -18.93
N GLY A 225 -8.29 -4.41 -18.03
CA GLY A 225 -8.07 -4.05 -16.63
C GLY A 225 -6.95 -3.03 -16.43
N PHE A 226 -7.07 -2.21 -15.39
CA PHE A 226 -6.07 -1.19 -15.03
C PHE A 226 -4.72 -1.79 -14.60
N ILE A 227 -4.70 -3.05 -14.17
CA ILE A 227 -3.47 -3.80 -13.86
C ILE A 227 -2.48 -3.82 -15.05
N HIS A 228 -2.98 -3.69 -16.28
CA HIS A 228 -2.14 -3.67 -17.48
C HIS A 228 -1.49 -2.31 -17.78
N ASP A 229 -1.83 -1.27 -17.02
CA ASP A 229 -1.35 0.09 -17.21
C ASP A 229 -0.26 0.49 -16.19
N GLU A 230 0.04 -0.37 -15.20
CA GLU A 230 0.99 -0.10 -14.10
C GLU A 230 2.44 0.07 -14.62
N PRO A 231 3.08 1.24 -14.52
CA PRO A 231 4.44 1.43 -15.05
C PRO A 231 5.46 0.46 -14.44
N VAL A 232 6.40 -0.04 -15.23
CA VAL A 232 7.49 -0.88 -14.72
C VAL A 232 8.57 0.01 -14.10
N ILE A 233 8.95 -0.27 -12.86
CA ILE A 233 9.99 0.44 -12.10
C ILE A 233 11.36 -0.22 -12.32
N LEU A 234 11.40 -1.55 -12.33
CA LEU A 234 12.64 -2.32 -12.50
C LEU A 234 13.22 -2.07 -13.90
N THR A 235 14.47 -1.60 -13.97
CA THR A 235 15.16 -1.42 -15.25
C THR A 235 15.77 -2.73 -15.75
N ASP A 236 16.01 -2.81 -17.06
CA ASP A 236 16.71 -3.95 -17.66
C ASP A 236 18.10 -4.17 -17.04
N GLU A 237 18.83 -3.08 -16.73
CA GLU A 237 20.17 -3.12 -16.14
C GLU A 237 20.14 -3.78 -14.74
N THR A 238 19.25 -3.32 -13.86
CA THR A 238 19.09 -3.89 -12.51
C THR A 238 18.62 -5.35 -12.59
N ARG A 239 17.70 -5.67 -13.51
CA ARG A 239 17.23 -7.03 -13.72
C ARG A 239 18.36 -7.98 -14.13
N GLU A 240 19.19 -7.57 -15.11
CA GLU A 240 20.35 -8.34 -15.55
C GLU A 240 21.37 -8.53 -14.42
N TRP A 241 21.52 -7.51 -13.57
CA TRP A 241 22.34 -7.60 -12.36
C TRP A 241 21.81 -8.67 -11.40
N PHE A 242 20.51 -8.64 -11.06
CA PHE A 242 19.93 -9.66 -10.18
C PHE A 242 20.08 -11.06 -10.75
N ALA A 243 19.86 -11.24 -12.05
CA ALA A 243 19.99 -12.54 -12.72
C ALA A 243 21.41 -13.12 -12.68
N THR A 244 22.44 -12.29 -12.49
CA THR A 244 23.84 -12.71 -12.56
C THR A 244 24.51 -12.81 -11.20
N ASN A 245 24.07 -12.01 -10.22
CA ASN A 245 24.82 -11.81 -8.97
C ASN A 245 24.19 -12.45 -7.73
N VAL A 246 22.88 -12.75 -7.74
CA VAL A 246 22.15 -13.25 -6.56
C VAL A 246 21.11 -14.30 -6.93
N ASP A 247 20.71 -15.12 -5.96
CA ASP A 247 19.51 -15.93 -6.10
C ASP A 247 18.25 -15.08 -5.88
N LEU A 248 17.51 -14.82 -6.95
CA LEU A 248 16.31 -13.97 -6.93
C LEU A 248 15.06 -14.75 -6.49
N GLY A 249 14.29 -14.18 -5.57
CA GLY A 249 12.96 -14.64 -5.18
C GLY A 249 11.90 -13.52 -5.19
N ILE A 250 10.63 -13.89 -5.14
CA ILE A 250 9.49 -12.97 -5.09
C ILE A 250 8.62 -13.31 -3.90
N LEU A 251 8.26 -12.31 -3.09
CA LEU A 251 7.29 -12.43 -2.02
C LEU A 251 6.29 -11.29 -2.14
N THR A 252 5.04 -11.60 -2.50
CA THR A 252 4.03 -10.58 -2.75
C THR A 252 2.67 -10.93 -2.13
N GLY A 253 1.91 -9.90 -1.79
CA GLY A 253 0.50 -10.02 -1.43
C GLY A 253 -0.43 -10.19 -2.64
N ARG A 254 0.09 -10.16 -3.87
CA ARG A 254 -0.72 -10.45 -5.05
C ARG A 254 -1.07 -11.94 -5.13
N PRO A 255 -2.27 -12.30 -5.63
CA PRO A 255 -2.53 -13.63 -6.16
C PRO A 255 -1.57 -13.98 -7.30
N GLU A 256 -1.26 -15.25 -7.50
CA GLU A 256 -0.32 -15.77 -8.51
C GLU A 256 -0.67 -15.27 -9.92
N ALA A 257 -1.96 -15.22 -10.27
CA ALA A 257 -2.38 -14.71 -11.57
C ALA A 257 -2.02 -13.23 -11.78
N GLU A 258 -2.13 -12.40 -10.75
CA GLU A 258 -1.75 -10.99 -10.79
C GLU A 258 -0.23 -10.82 -10.77
N ALA A 259 0.46 -11.58 -9.91
CA ALA A 259 1.91 -11.59 -9.82
C ALA A 259 2.56 -11.96 -11.16
N GLN A 260 2.05 -12.98 -11.85
CA GLN A 260 2.57 -13.39 -13.17
C GLN A 260 2.50 -12.27 -14.22
N ILE A 261 1.47 -11.42 -14.18
CA ILE A 261 1.36 -10.28 -15.09
C ILE A 261 2.44 -9.25 -14.80
N ALA A 262 2.59 -8.88 -13.51
CA ALA A 262 3.62 -7.91 -13.11
C ALA A 262 5.03 -8.43 -13.44
N LEU A 263 5.30 -9.71 -13.15
CA LEU A 263 6.57 -10.35 -13.48
C LEU A 263 6.83 -10.39 -14.99
N GLY A 264 5.85 -10.77 -15.80
CA GLY A 264 6.02 -10.77 -17.27
C GLY A 264 6.25 -9.37 -17.84
N ARG A 265 5.67 -8.33 -17.25
CA ARG A 265 5.93 -6.94 -17.64
C ARG A 265 7.31 -6.46 -17.19
N ALA A 266 7.77 -6.89 -16.02
CA ALA A 266 9.12 -6.65 -15.51
C ALA A 266 10.19 -7.56 -16.15
N GLY A 267 9.79 -8.47 -17.05
CA GLY A 267 10.70 -9.40 -17.74
C GLY A 267 11.28 -10.49 -16.84
N LEU A 268 10.53 -10.93 -15.84
CA LEU A 268 10.84 -11.98 -14.87
C LEU A 268 9.86 -13.18 -14.98
N ASP A 269 9.20 -13.36 -16.13
CA ASP A 269 8.25 -14.46 -16.36
C ASP A 269 8.88 -15.85 -16.38
N ASP A 270 10.20 -15.94 -16.57
CA ASP A 270 10.97 -17.17 -16.55
C ASP A 270 11.40 -17.59 -15.13
N LEU A 271 11.13 -16.76 -14.11
CA LEU A 271 11.42 -17.11 -12.73
C LEU A 271 10.63 -18.39 -12.34
N PRO A 272 11.27 -19.41 -11.75
CA PRO A 272 10.58 -20.63 -11.33
C PRO A 272 9.54 -20.40 -10.21
N ALA A 273 8.46 -21.18 -10.20
CA ALA A 273 7.40 -21.07 -9.20
C ALA A 273 7.87 -21.35 -7.76
N ASP A 274 8.89 -22.19 -7.57
CA ASP A 274 9.50 -22.44 -6.26
C ASP A 274 10.30 -21.23 -5.73
N ARG A 275 10.63 -20.25 -6.57
CA ARG A 275 11.23 -18.96 -6.19
C ARG A 275 10.20 -17.86 -5.98
N ARG A 276 8.91 -18.18 -6.04
CA ARG A 276 7.81 -17.23 -5.79
C ARG A 276 7.02 -17.66 -4.56
N PHE A 277 6.49 -16.67 -3.88
CA PHE A 277 5.54 -16.82 -2.80
C PHE A 277 4.49 -15.73 -2.94
N THR A 278 3.25 -16.15 -3.16
CA THR A 278 2.11 -15.29 -3.46
C THR A 278 1.03 -15.45 -2.39
N MET A 279 -0.02 -14.64 -2.45
CA MET A 279 -1.15 -14.77 -1.53
C MET A 279 -1.78 -16.17 -1.55
N ASP A 280 -1.73 -16.88 -2.68
CA ASP A 280 -2.31 -18.21 -2.82
C ASP A 280 -1.54 -19.30 -2.06
N ASP A 281 -0.30 -19.03 -1.63
CA ASP A 281 0.61 -20.02 -1.06
C ASP A 281 0.53 -20.14 0.48
N TRP A 282 -0.18 -19.22 1.15
CA TRP A 282 -0.33 -19.20 2.62
C TRP A 282 -1.69 -18.65 3.09
N ASP A 283 -2.08 -18.98 4.32
CA ASP A 283 -3.30 -18.45 4.95
C ASP A 283 -3.06 -17.13 5.71
N GLU A 284 -1.79 -16.78 5.97
CA GLU A 284 -1.38 -15.56 6.66
C GLU A 284 -0.96 -14.46 5.66
N SER A 285 -0.46 -13.32 6.16
CA SER A 285 0.06 -12.25 5.31
C SER A 285 1.29 -11.61 5.94
N LYS A 286 2.05 -10.84 5.16
CA LYS A 286 3.04 -9.90 5.71
C LYS A 286 2.40 -9.10 6.87
N PRO A 287 3.06 -8.92 8.02
CA PRO A 287 4.47 -9.18 8.28
C PRO A 287 4.81 -10.58 8.85
N ASP A 288 3.96 -11.59 8.67
CA ASP A 288 4.28 -12.97 9.08
C ASP A 288 5.56 -13.49 8.38
N PRO A 289 6.51 -14.11 9.10
CA PRO A 289 7.82 -14.47 8.55
C PRO A 289 7.82 -15.72 7.65
N ASP A 290 6.76 -16.55 7.67
CA ASP A 290 6.82 -17.92 7.14
C ASP A 290 7.11 -17.97 5.63
N ALA A 291 6.60 -17.03 4.82
CA ALA A 291 6.92 -16.98 3.39
C ALA A 291 8.40 -16.68 3.15
N LEU A 292 8.97 -15.73 3.91
CA LEU A 292 10.35 -15.32 3.71
C LEU A 292 11.34 -16.40 4.18
N THR A 293 11.06 -17.04 5.31
CA THR A 293 11.86 -18.18 5.80
C THR A 293 11.77 -19.37 4.84
N THR A 294 10.58 -19.66 4.31
CA THR A 294 10.38 -20.71 3.30
C THR A 294 11.15 -20.40 2.00
N LEU A 295 11.10 -19.16 1.50
CA LEU A 295 11.89 -18.76 0.34
C LEU A 295 13.40 -18.89 0.61
N ALA A 296 13.88 -18.50 1.79
CA ALA A 296 15.28 -18.66 2.17
C ALA A 296 15.73 -20.13 2.12
N GLU A 297 14.88 -21.05 2.60
CA GLU A 297 15.14 -22.49 2.51
C GLU A 297 15.16 -22.99 1.06
N ARG A 298 14.19 -22.59 0.23
CA ARG A 298 14.11 -22.99 -1.18
C ARG A 298 15.28 -22.49 -2.02
N LEU A 299 15.78 -21.30 -1.69
CA LEU A 299 16.95 -20.68 -2.34
C LEU A 299 18.27 -21.19 -1.75
N GLU A 300 18.24 -22.02 -0.70
CA GLU A 300 19.43 -22.48 0.02
C GLU A 300 20.33 -21.32 0.50
N ALA A 301 19.73 -20.18 0.83
CA ALA A 301 20.43 -18.95 1.20
C ALA A 301 20.75 -18.90 2.70
N GLU A 302 21.93 -18.39 3.06
CA GLU A 302 22.32 -18.14 4.46
C GLU A 302 22.05 -16.66 4.83
N THR A 303 22.15 -15.75 3.85
CA THR A 303 21.82 -14.33 3.99
C THR A 303 20.82 -13.87 2.93
N VAL A 304 19.68 -13.35 3.38
CA VAL A 304 18.57 -12.91 2.52
C VAL A 304 18.32 -11.42 2.72
N VAL A 305 18.30 -10.67 1.62
CA VAL A 305 17.82 -9.28 1.58
C VAL A 305 16.39 -9.27 1.04
N PHE A 306 15.43 -8.79 1.83
CA PHE A 306 14.06 -8.57 1.39
C PHE A 306 13.83 -7.08 1.11
N VAL A 307 13.48 -6.77 -0.14
CA VAL A 307 13.26 -5.40 -0.62
C VAL A 307 11.78 -5.14 -0.79
N GLY A 308 11.26 -4.10 -0.14
CA GLY A 308 9.84 -3.73 -0.20
C GLY A 308 9.57 -2.24 -0.01
N ASP A 309 8.41 -1.77 -0.46
CA ASP A 309 7.97 -0.38 -0.31
C ASP A 309 7.12 -0.13 0.95
N THR A 310 6.71 -1.20 1.64
CA THR A 310 5.88 -1.12 2.85
C THR A 310 6.67 -1.40 4.12
N LEU A 311 6.15 -0.89 5.25
CA LEU A 311 6.74 -1.21 6.57
C LEU A 311 6.59 -2.69 6.91
N ASP A 312 5.57 -3.37 6.38
CA ASP A 312 5.34 -4.78 6.67
C ASP A 312 6.36 -5.66 5.95
N ASP A 313 6.92 -5.26 4.80
CA ASP A 313 8.04 -5.97 4.17
C ASP A 313 9.27 -5.98 5.08
N VAL A 314 9.64 -4.80 5.60
CA VAL A 314 10.77 -4.65 6.52
C VAL A 314 10.54 -5.42 7.83
N ARG A 315 9.30 -5.37 8.36
CA ARG A 315 8.93 -6.15 9.55
C ARG A 315 8.95 -7.65 9.29
N THR A 316 8.58 -8.09 8.09
CA THR A 316 8.68 -9.51 7.68
C THR A 316 10.11 -10.00 7.83
N ALA A 317 11.09 -9.22 7.34
CA ALA A 317 12.50 -9.56 7.49
C ALA A 317 12.96 -9.59 8.97
N THR A 318 12.48 -8.63 9.78
CA THR A 318 12.79 -8.58 11.21
C THR A 318 12.20 -9.79 11.95
N ASN A 319 10.95 -10.13 11.68
CA ASN A 319 10.26 -11.29 12.25
C ASN A 319 10.92 -12.60 11.80
N ALA A 320 11.42 -12.67 10.55
CA ALA A 320 12.14 -13.83 10.04
C ALA A 320 13.48 -14.03 10.77
N ALA A 321 14.21 -12.95 11.09
CA ALA A 321 15.42 -13.03 11.90
C ALA A 321 15.16 -13.55 13.33
N ASP A 322 14.01 -13.22 13.91
CA ASP A 322 13.60 -13.74 15.22
C ASP A 322 13.15 -15.22 15.15
N ALA A 323 12.48 -15.61 14.07
CA ALA A 323 11.93 -16.95 13.87
C ALA A 323 12.97 -17.98 13.40
N ASP A 324 13.92 -17.59 12.55
CA ASP A 324 15.02 -18.41 12.04
C ASP A 324 16.39 -17.79 12.36
N PRO A 325 16.89 -17.94 13.60
CA PRO A 325 18.15 -17.34 14.03
C PRO A 325 19.40 -18.02 13.43
N HIS A 326 19.22 -19.01 12.56
CA HIS A 326 20.33 -19.69 11.87
C HIS A 326 20.76 -18.97 10.59
N ARG A 327 19.88 -18.14 10.02
CA ARG A 327 20.12 -17.33 8.82
C ARG A 327 20.12 -15.84 9.16
N VAL A 328 20.60 -15.03 8.23
CA VAL A 328 20.57 -13.57 8.33
C VAL A 328 19.50 -13.02 7.41
N TYR A 329 18.64 -12.16 7.94
CA TYR A 329 17.59 -11.48 7.18
C TYR A 329 17.78 -9.97 7.28
N HIS A 330 17.75 -9.30 6.13
CA HIS A 330 17.92 -7.86 6.01
C HIS A 330 16.71 -7.26 5.31
N GLY A 331 15.98 -6.37 5.99
CA GLY A 331 14.91 -5.58 5.36
C GLY A 331 15.48 -4.31 4.72
N VAL A 332 15.18 -4.08 3.45
CA VAL A 332 15.53 -2.85 2.72
C VAL A 332 14.25 -2.17 2.23
N GLY A 333 14.08 -0.91 2.62
CA GLY A 333 12.94 -0.11 2.16
C GLY A 333 13.24 0.61 0.83
N VAL A 334 12.27 0.67 -0.08
CA VAL A 334 12.33 1.56 -1.26
C VAL A 334 11.27 2.66 -1.17
N LEU A 335 11.55 3.83 -1.75
CA LEU A 335 10.66 5.00 -1.69
C LEU A 335 9.78 5.17 -2.93
N SER A 336 9.71 4.15 -3.79
CA SER A 336 9.03 4.22 -5.09
C SER A 336 7.52 3.95 -5.06
N GLY A 337 6.95 3.40 -3.98
CA GLY A 337 5.51 3.14 -3.88
C GLY A 337 4.75 4.19 -3.06
N GLY A 338 4.72 4.05 -1.73
CA GLY A 338 3.93 4.93 -0.84
C GLY A 338 4.71 5.89 0.07
N LEU A 339 5.88 5.48 0.58
CA LEU A 339 6.69 6.29 1.48
C LEU A 339 7.73 7.09 0.69
N SER A 340 7.95 8.35 1.06
CA SER A 340 8.92 9.22 0.36
C SER A 340 9.68 10.15 1.30
N GLY A 341 10.82 10.65 0.82
CA GLY A 341 11.66 11.63 1.49
C GLY A 341 12.16 11.20 2.88
N GLU A 342 12.54 12.19 3.69
CA GLU A 342 13.14 11.94 5.01
C GLU A 342 12.17 11.30 6.01
N SER A 343 10.87 11.62 5.91
CA SER A 343 9.83 11.01 6.73
C SER A 343 9.70 9.51 6.45
N GLY A 344 9.66 9.11 5.17
CA GLY A 344 9.66 7.71 4.76
C GLY A 344 10.88 6.96 5.25
N ARG A 345 12.08 7.52 5.06
CA ARG A 345 13.34 6.95 5.55
C ARG A 345 13.33 6.71 7.06
N ASN A 346 12.82 7.68 7.83
CA ASN A 346 12.70 7.56 9.28
C ASN A 346 11.72 6.45 9.70
N LYS A 347 10.59 6.28 8.99
CA LYS A 347 9.62 5.21 9.26
C LYS A 347 10.23 3.82 9.00
N PHE A 348 10.93 3.64 7.87
CA PHE A 348 11.62 2.38 7.56
C PHE A 348 12.71 2.05 8.59
N ALA A 349 13.53 3.03 8.97
CA ALA A 349 14.56 2.83 10.00
C ALA A 349 13.95 2.40 11.34
N GLN A 350 12.81 2.98 11.74
CA GLN A 350 12.09 2.57 12.95
C GLN A 350 11.47 1.18 12.86
N ALA A 351 11.12 0.73 11.65
CA ALA A 351 10.58 -0.60 11.40
C ALA A 351 11.66 -1.70 11.37
N GLY A 352 12.95 -1.34 11.39
CA GLY A 352 14.06 -2.29 11.39
C GLY A 352 14.82 -2.39 10.06
N ALA A 353 14.60 -1.48 9.11
CA ALA A 353 15.31 -1.50 7.84
C ALA A 353 16.81 -1.31 8.07
N VAL A 354 17.65 -2.09 7.37
CA VAL A 354 19.11 -1.92 7.40
C VAL A 354 19.58 -0.83 6.44
N ALA A 355 18.81 -0.60 5.36
CA ALA A 355 19.05 0.43 4.36
C ALA A 355 17.73 0.93 3.75
N VAL A 356 17.76 2.11 3.12
CA VAL A 356 16.62 2.67 2.39
C VAL A 356 17.09 3.29 1.07
N CYS A 357 16.54 2.85 -0.04
CA CYS A 357 16.84 3.32 -1.39
C CYS A 357 15.73 4.22 -1.95
N GLU A 358 16.03 5.02 -2.97
CA GLU A 358 14.97 5.74 -3.70
C GLU A 358 14.18 4.76 -4.56
N SER A 359 14.86 3.78 -5.17
CA SER A 359 14.26 2.75 -6.02
C SER A 359 14.93 1.39 -5.83
N VAL A 360 14.25 0.32 -6.27
CA VAL A 360 14.86 -1.03 -6.41
C VAL A 360 16.13 -1.00 -7.26
N ASN A 361 16.23 -0.03 -8.18
CA ASN A 361 17.37 0.13 -9.07
C ASN A 361 18.66 0.58 -8.36
N ASP A 362 18.56 1.07 -7.12
CA ASP A 362 19.73 1.43 -6.31
C ASP A 362 20.19 0.27 -5.41
N VAL A 363 19.48 -0.87 -5.41
CA VAL A 363 19.83 -2.04 -4.59
C VAL A 363 21.19 -2.63 -4.95
N PRO A 364 21.59 -2.75 -6.24
CA PRO A 364 22.94 -3.20 -6.59
C PRO A 364 24.05 -2.43 -5.88
N ASP A 365 23.94 -1.10 -5.75
CA ASP A 365 24.93 -0.26 -5.08
C ASP A 365 25.08 -0.58 -3.57
N LEU A 366 24.09 -1.24 -2.96
CA LEU A 366 24.19 -1.70 -1.57
C LEU A 366 24.90 -3.04 -1.42
N LEU A 367 25.00 -3.81 -2.51
CA LEU A 367 25.51 -5.19 -2.52
C LEU A 367 26.91 -5.31 -3.15
N GLU A 368 27.43 -4.24 -3.75
CA GLU A 368 28.75 -4.18 -4.43
C GLU A 368 29.91 -3.60 -3.60
#